data_AF-A0A532TSE8-F1
#
_entry.id   AF-A0A532TSE8-F1
#
_cell.length_a   1.000
_cell.length_b   1.000
_cell.length_c   1.000
_cell.angle_alpha   90.00
_cell.angle_beta   90.00
_cell.angle_gamma   90.00
#
_symmetry.space_group_name_H-M   'P 1'
#
loop_
_entity.id
_entity.type
_entity.pdbx_description
1 polymer ?
#
loop_
_entity_poly.entity_id
_entity_poly.type
_entity_poly.pdbx_seq_one_letter_code
_entity_poly.pdbx_strand_id
1 'polypeptide(L)'
;MYFAFIDESGNPDPKDKNNKFYVLATVVMQEKGLNHLNKKCDNLKQEIWTLIKTDDDSSDIPNKFELHMDDICGRRNHYKCLGNDINKWHSVVLKICQMISGLYMKIMAVIIVKEDFYKDYPDGSPSKWAFELLVERINRYIIKKSTYQNGVTEERGLLVMDSVDIEADSKKRNQIIEFMKRGTGHGWQEYPENIINSPFIVSSELHNGVQIVDFVVYLLRWYTRKIFNISPSAFFHKYSEQFLKLIVDKFHEFPYIGTNTIKFFPASTTVPDEFWDMFTV
;
A
#
# COMPACT_ATOMS: atom_id res chain seq x y z
N MET A 1 20.58 0.64 -1.81
CA MET A 1 19.48 1.48 -1.30
C MET A 1 18.15 0.72 -1.37
N TYR A 2 17.18 1.11 -0.55
CA TYR A 2 15.79 0.65 -0.61
C TYR A 2 14.87 1.75 -1.13
N PHE A 3 13.84 1.36 -1.88
CA PHE A 3 12.71 2.20 -2.27
C PHE A 3 11.50 1.76 -1.46
N ALA A 4 10.82 2.72 -0.83
CA ALA A 4 9.57 2.52 -0.13
C ALA A 4 8.47 3.30 -0.87
N PHE A 5 7.71 2.62 -1.73
CA PHE A 5 6.55 3.19 -2.40
C PHE A 5 5.41 3.26 -1.40
N ILE A 6 4.80 4.42 -1.22
CA ILE A 6 3.75 4.66 -0.22
C ILE A 6 2.50 5.18 -0.93
N ASP A 7 1.36 4.63 -0.55
CA ASP A 7 0.06 5.12 -0.99
C ASP A 7 -1.02 4.87 0.08
N GLU A 8 -2.14 5.58 -0.06
CA GLU A 8 -3.23 5.67 0.89
C GLU A 8 -4.57 5.19 0.32
N SER A 9 -5.44 4.65 1.17
CA SER A 9 -6.83 4.38 0.82
C SER A 9 -7.80 4.77 1.92
N GLY A 10 -8.86 5.47 1.52
CA GLY A 10 -9.84 6.08 2.42
C GLY A 10 -9.52 7.54 2.73
N ASN A 11 -10.54 8.30 3.13
CA ASN A 11 -10.38 9.70 3.49
C ASN A 11 -10.05 9.84 5.00
N PRO A 12 -8.96 10.54 5.38
CA PRO A 12 -8.61 10.77 6.78
C PRO A 12 -9.56 11.73 7.52
N ASP A 13 -10.37 12.51 6.80
CA ASP A 13 -11.31 13.50 7.37
C ASP A 13 -12.33 12.82 8.31
N PRO A 14 -12.53 13.32 9.55
CA PRO A 14 -13.53 12.79 10.48
C PRO A 14 -14.97 12.91 9.96
N LYS A 15 -15.25 13.85 9.06
CA LYS A 15 -16.57 14.10 8.49
C LYS A 15 -16.98 13.04 7.47
N ASP A 16 -16.02 12.31 6.91
CA ASP A 16 -16.32 11.19 6.03
C ASP A 16 -16.74 9.96 6.85
N LYS A 17 -18.05 9.91 7.14
CA LYS A 17 -18.71 8.81 7.87
C LYS A 17 -18.80 7.52 7.05
N ASN A 18 -18.63 7.57 5.73
CA ASN A 18 -18.72 6.39 4.86
C ASN A 18 -17.42 5.56 4.89
N ASN A 19 -16.33 6.18 5.30
CA ASN A 19 -15.04 5.54 5.50
C ASN A 19 -14.72 5.44 6.99
N LYS A 20 -14.81 4.25 7.58
CA LYS A 20 -14.36 4.04 8.99
C LYS A 20 -12.86 3.89 9.12
N PHE A 21 -12.20 3.45 8.04
CA PHE A 21 -10.78 3.16 8.02
C PHE A 21 -10.03 4.11 7.09
N TYR A 22 -8.87 4.56 7.55
CA TYR A 22 -7.83 5.13 6.71
C TYR A 22 -6.65 4.16 6.72
N VAL A 23 -6.21 3.71 5.55
CA VAL A 23 -5.12 2.76 5.42
C VAL A 23 -3.98 3.45 4.69
N LEU A 24 -2.78 3.38 5.25
CA LEU A 24 -1.55 3.79 4.58
C LEU A 24 -0.66 2.55 4.47
N ALA A 25 -0.19 2.24 3.28
CA ALA A 25 0.64 1.07 3.05
C ALA A 25 1.95 1.46 2.37
N THR A 26 2.93 0.56 2.45
CA THR A 26 4.15 0.65 1.68
C THR A 26 4.57 -0.69 1.10
N VAL A 27 5.17 -0.61 -0.07
CA VAL A 27 5.97 -1.68 -0.66
C VAL A 27 7.43 -1.25 -0.59
N VAL A 28 8.22 -2.00 0.19
CA VAL A 28 9.66 -1.77 0.36
C VAL A 28 10.44 -2.81 -0.44
N MET A 29 11.34 -2.35 -1.30
CA MET A 29 12.19 -3.22 -2.11
C MET A 29 13.60 -2.66 -2.27
N GLN A 30 14.58 -3.54 -2.45
CA GLN A 30 15.95 -3.10 -2.75
C GLN A 30 16.02 -2.60 -4.20
N GLU A 31 16.78 -1.53 -4.43
CA GLU A 31 16.98 -0.88 -5.73
C GLU A 31 17.24 -1.86 -6.88
N LYS A 32 18.06 -2.89 -6.64
CA LYS A 32 18.40 -3.93 -7.64
C LYS A 32 17.17 -4.67 -8.19
N GLY A 33 16.05 -4.66 -7.47
CA GLY A 33 14.79 -5.25 -7.89
C GLY A 33 13.94 -4.38 -8.82
N LEU A 34 14.24 -3.08 -8.96
CA LEU A 34 13.37 -2.14 -9.69
C LEU A 34 13.23 -2.48 -11.17
N ASN A 35 14.32 -2.84 -11.84
CA ASN A 35 14.26 -3.25 -13.25
C ASN A 35 13.40 -4.51 -13.44
N HIS A 36 13.45 -5.44 -12.48
CA HIS A 36 12.61 -6.64 -12.51
C HIS A 36 11.14 -6.30 -12.29
N LEU A 37 10.83 -5.43 -11.32
CA LEU A 37 9.47 -4.91 -11.10
C LEU A 37 8.92 -4.27 -12.38
N ASN A 38 9.67 -3.34 -12.99
CA ASN A 38 9.20 -2.64 -14.19
C ASN A 38 8.90 -3.62 -15.33
N LYS A 39 9.82 -4.54 -15.63
CA LYS A 39 9.60 -5.56 -16.66
C LYS A 39 8.37 -6.43 -16.37
N LYS A 40 8.16 -6.81 -15.10
CA LYS A 40 7.00 -7.62 -14.69
C LYS A 40 5.69 -6.84 -14.85
N CYS A 41 5.66 -5.57 -14.45
CA CYS A 41 4.50 -4.71 -14.62
C CYS A 41 4.19 -4.44 -16.09
N ASP A 42 5.20 -4.16 -16.92
CA ASP A 42 5.01 -3.89 -18.35
C ASP A 42 4.43 -5.12 -19.06
N ASN A 43 4.96 -6.31 -18.76
CA ASN A 43 4.40 -7.58 -19.26
C ASN A 43 2.95 -7.79 -18.77
N LEU A 44 2.68 -7.57 -17.49
CA LEU A 44 1.35 -7.72 -16.92
C LEU A 44 0.35 -6.75 -17.57
N LYS A 45 0.76 -5.50 -17.80
CA LYS A 45 -0.05 -4.48 -18.48
C LYS A 45 -0.41 -4.91 -19.90
N GLN A 46 0.53 -5.50 -20.65
CA GLN A 46 0.25 -6.07 -21.97
C GLN A 46 -0.73 -7.24 -21.92
N GLU A 47 -0.55 -8.16 -20.95
CA GLU A 47 -1.48 -9.29 -20.75
C GLU A 47 -2.89 -8.82 -20.41
N ILE A 48 -3.01 -7.84 -19.49
CA ILE A 48 -4.30 -7.26 -19.11
C ILE A 48 -4.91 -6.52 -20.29
N TRP A 49 -4.15 -5.70 -21.02
CA TRP A 49 -4.64 -5.01 -22.21
C TRP A 49 -5.23 -6.00 -23.23
N THR A 50 -4.52 -7.10 -23.48
CA THR A 50 -4.98 -8.17 -24.37
C THR A 50 -6.27 -8.83 -23.89
N LEU A 51 -6.45 -8.97 -22.56
CA LEU A 51 -7.64 -9.57 -21.96
C LEU A 51 -8.88 -8.66 -22.04
N ILE A 52 -8.67 -7.34 -21.92
CA ILE A 52 -9.76 -6.38 -21.77
C ILE A 52 -10.13 -5.69 -23.08
N LYS A 53 -9.21 -5.54 -24.04
CA LYS A 53 -9.53 -4.93 -25.33
C LYS A 53 -10.62 -5.72 -26.07
N THR A 54 -11.43 -5.04 -26.86
CA THR A 54 -12.45 -5.68 -27.69
C THR A 54 -11.81 -6.30 -28.94
N ASP A 55 -12.43 -7.31 -29.54
CA ASP A 55 -11.89 -7.97 -30.75
C ASP A 55 -11.73 -6.99 -31.92
N ASP A 56 -12.56 -5.95 -31.97
CA ASP A 56 -12.48 -4.86 -32.96
C ASP A 56 -11.39 -3.82 -32.65
N ASP A 57 -10.73 -3.91 -31.48
CA ASP A 57 -9.69 -2.99 -31.04
C ASP A 57 -8.29 -3.58 -31.30
N SER A 58 -7.74 -3.20 -32.46
CA SER A 58 -6.38 -3.53 -32.87
C SER A 58 -5.32 -2.59 -32.29
N SER A 59 -5.70 -1.65 -31.42
CA SER A 59 -4.74 -0.67 -30.89
C SER A 59 -3.70 -1.29 -29.95
N ASP A 60 -2.51 -0.71 -30.03
CA ASP A 60 -1.45 -0.96 -29.07
C ASP A 60 -1.86 -0.48 -27.68
N ILE A 61 -1.16 -0.99 -26.67
CA ILE A 61 -1.39 -0.56 -25.29
C ILE A 61 -1.20 0.97 -25.17
N PRO A 62 -2.13 1.70 -24.53
CA PRO A 62 -1.98 3.13 -24.32
C PRO A 62 -0.72 3.45 -23.50
N ASN A 63 0.00 4.53 -23.87
CA ASN A 63 1.19 4.98 -23.14
C ASN A 63 0.94 5.27 -21.65
N LYS A 64 -0.31 5.63 -21.30
CA LYS A 64 -0.75 5.94 -19.93
C LYS A 64 -1.55 4.78 -19.30
N PHE A 65 -1.35 3.55 -19.76
CA PHE A 65 -2.07 2.42 -19.22
C PHE A 65 -1.61 2.12 -17.78
N GLU A 66 -2.52 2.34 -16.84
CA GLU A 66 -2.28 2.25 -15.40
C GLU A 66 -3.01 1.06 -14.77
N LEU A 67 -2.34 0.39 -13.83
CA LEU A 67 -2.95 -0.59 -12.94
C LEU A 67 -3.58 0.10 -11.72
N HIS A 68 -4.64 0.89 -11.94
CA HIS A 68 -5.33 1.59 -10.87
C HIS A 68 -6.54 0.80 -10.36
N MET A 69 -6.55 0.46 -9.07
CA MET A 69 -7.58 -0.44 -8.53
C MET A 69 -8.96 0.15 -8.47
N ASP A 70 -9.08 1.45 -8.25
CA ASP A 70 -10.40 2.10 -8.25
C ASP A 70 -11.06 2.02 -9.64
N ASP A 71 -10.25 2.09 -10.70
CA ASP A 71 -10.70 1.92 -12.08
C ASP A 71 -11.00 0.46 -12.42
N ILE A 72 -10.15 -0.48 -12.00
CA ILE A 72 -10.37 -1.92 -12.23
C ILE A 72 -11.67 -2.39 -11.53
N CYS A 73 -11.86 -2.04 -10.26
CA CYS A 73 -13.04 -2.42 -9.50
C CYS A 73 -14.30 -1.66 -9.93
N GLY A 74 -14.14 -0.38 -10.26
CA GLY A 74 -15.22 0.47 -10.77
C GLY A 74 -15.56 0.25 -12.24
N ARG A 75 -14.74 -0.54 -12.97
CA ARG A 75 -14.84 -0.74 -14.42
C ARG A 75 -14.87 0.61 -15.17
N ARG A 76 -13.94 1.49 -14.80
CA ARG A 76 -13.82 2.85 -15.36
C ARG A 76 -12.67 2.91 -16.35
N ASN A 77 -12.61 4.02 -17.09
CA ASN A 77 -11.54 4.33 -18.05
C ASN A 77 -11.27 3.15 -19.00
N HIS A 78 -10.03 2.67 -19.08
CA HIS A 78 -9.62 1.56 -19.93
C HIS A 78 -10.26 0.22 -19.55
N TYR A 79 -10.84 0.10 -18.36
CA TYR A 79 -11.47 -1.12 -17.83
C TYR A 79 -12.99 -1.17 -18.03
N LYS A 80 -13.60 -0.18 -18.72
CA LYS A 80 -15.04 -0.18 -19.04
C LYS A 80 -15.49 -1.41 -19.83
N CYS A 81 -14.62 -1.92 -20.70
CA CYS A 81 -14.83 -3.13 -21.51
C CYS A 81 -14.97 -4.41 -20.69
N LEU A 82 -14.56 -4.43 -19.41
CA LEU A 82 -14.86 -5.54 -18.51
C LEU A 82 -16.37 -5.74 -18.33
N GLY A 83 -17.17 -4.67 -18.43
CA GLY A 83 -18.62 -4.73 -18.26
C GLY A 83 -19.04 -5.56 -17.03
N ASN A 84 -19.98 -6.46 -17.21
CA ASN A 84 -20.41 -7.39 -16.15
C ASN A 84 -19.65 -8.73 -16.16
N ASP A 85 -18.55 -8.86 -16.91
CA ASP A 85 -17.77 -10.08 -16.99
C ASP A 85 -16.91 -10.26 -15.73
N ILE A 86 -17.50 -10.96 -14.76
CA ILE A 86 -16.87 -11.27 -13.48
C ILE A 86 -15.62 -12.14 -13.67
N ASN A 87 -15.59 -13.02 -14.68
CA ASN A 87 -14.47 -13.94 -14.89
C ASN A 87 -13.25 -13.18 -15.44
N LYS A 88 -13.45 -12.27 -16.40
CA LYS A 88 -12.40 -11.38 -16.88
C LYS A 88 -11.89 -10.48 -15.76
N TRP A 89 -12.79 -9.84 -15.01
CA TRP A 89 -12.42 -9.01 -13.88
C TRP A 89 -11.59 -9.78 -12.83
N HIS A 90 -12.06 -10.97 -12.44
CA HIS A 90 -11.35 -11.82 -11.49
C HIS A 90 -9.97 -12.24 -12.03
N SER A 91 -9.87 -12.52 -13.33
CA SER A 91 -8.60 -12.87 -13.99
C SER A 91 -7.61 -11.71 -13.97
N VAL A 92 -8.06 -10.46 -14.18
CA VAL A 92 -7.21 -9.26 -14.05
C VAL A 92 -6.63 -9.16 -12.64
N VAL A 93 -7.49 -9.18 -11.62
CA VAL A 93 -7.06 -9.04 -10.22
C VAL A 93 -6.15 -10.19 -9.80
N LEU A 94 -6.47 -11.43 -10.21
CA LEU A 94 -5.66 -12.61 -9.93
C LEU A 94 -4.26 -12.48 -10.53
N LYS A 95 -4.13 -12.01 -11.78
CA LYS A 95 -2.83 -11.80 -12.41
C LYS A 95 -1.98 -10.74 -11.69
N ILE A 96 -2.61 -9.68 -11.18
CA ILE A 96 -1.92 -8.68 -10.35
C ILE A 96 -1.38 -9.33 -9.08
N CYS A 97 -2.22 -10.07 -8.34
CA CYS A 97 -1.79 -10.80 -7.14
C CYS A 97 -0.64 -11.79 -7.42
N GLN A 98 -0.73 -12.56 -8.51
CA GLN A 98 0.31 -13.53 -8.90
C GLN A 98 1.63 -12.85 -9.28
N MET A 99 1.58 -11.68 -9.92
CA MET A 99 2.79 -10.90 -10.18
C MET A 99 3.39 -10.43 -8.85
N ILE A 100 2.59 -9.83 -7.97
CA ILE A 100 3.02 -9.33 -6.65
C ILE A 100 3.63 -10.45 -5.81
N SER A 101 3.03 -11.64 -5.81
CA SER A 101 3.55 -12.80 -5.05
C SER A 101 4.93 -13.25 -5.54
N GLY A 102 5.23 -13.05 -6.83
CA GLY A 102 6.54 -13.35 -7.42
C GLY A 102 7.64 -12.31 -7.17
N LEU A 103 7.32 -11.14 -6.61
CA LEU A 103 8.30 -10.07 -6.39
C LEU A 103 9.04 -10.22 -5.05
N TYR A 104 10.34 -9.86 -5.06
CA TYR A 104 11.14 -9.74 -3.84
C TYR A 104 10.95 -8.36 -3.23
N MET A 105 9.93 -8.25 -2.38
CA MET A 105 9.57 -7.02 -1.70
C MET A 105 8.92 -7.32 -0.35
N LYS A 106 8.76 -6.28 0.46
CA LYS A 106 8.12 -6.33 1.76
C LYS A 106 6.93 -5.38 1.78
N ILE A 107 5.79 -5.84 2.31
CA ILE A 107 4.63 -4.98 2.52
C ILE A 107 4.51 -4.65 4.00
N MET A 108 4.23 -3.38 4.29
CA MET A 108 3.85 -2.90 5.62
C MET A 108 2.64 -1.97 5.50
N ALA A 109 1.83 -1.90 6.53
CA ALA A 109 0.63 -1.06 6.54
C ALA A 109 0.29 -0.55 7.94
N VAL A 110 -0.30 0.63 7.98
CA VAL A 110 -0.95 1.20 9.15
C VAL A 110 -2.42 1.41 8.83
N ILE A 111 -3.28 0.85 9.66
CA ILE A 111 -4.74 0.93 9.56
C ILE A 111 -5.22 1.79 10.73
N ILE A 112 -5.70 2.99 10.42
CA ILE A 112 -6.34 3.87 11.40
C ILE A 112 -7.84 3.56 11.46
N VAL A 113 -8.33 3.17 12.64
CA VAL A 113 -9.76 3.10 12.92
C VAL A 113 -10.20 4.47 13.38
N LYS A 114 -10.81 5.25 12.47
CA LYS A 114 -11.04 6.69 12.70
C LYS A 114 -11.90 6.96 13.92
N GLU A 115 -12.93 6.14 14.16
CA GLU A 115 -13.82 6.32 15.30
C GLU A 115 -13.06 6.24 16.63
N ASP A 116 -12.19 5.24 16.78
CA ASP A 116 -11.39 5.05 18.00
C ASP A 116 -10.25 6.07 18.06
N PHE A 117 -9.65 6.40 16.91
CA PHE A 117 -8.63 7.43 16.81
C PHE A 117 -9.12 8.77 17.33
N TYR A 118 -10.30 9.24 16.92
CA TYR A 118 -10.81 10.54 17.35
C TYR A 118 -11.36 10.52 18.78
N LYS A 119 -11.62 9.35 19.38
CA LYS A 119 -11.89 9.24 20.83
C LYS A 119 -10.61 9.51 21.64
N ASP A 120 -9.49 8.92 21.21
CA ASP A 120 -8.20 9.02 21.93
C ASP A 120 -7.41 10.29 21.57
N TYR A 121 -7.58 10.80 20.34
CA TYR A 121 -6.87 11.94 19.76
C TYR A 121 -7.84 12.89 19.02
N PRO A 122 -8.69 13.64 19.73
CA PRO A 122 -9.74 14.48 19.11
C PRO A 122 -9.21 15.49 18.08
N ASP A 123 -8.05 16.09 18.35
CA ASP A 123 -7.39 17.07 17.48
C ASP A 123 -6.26 16.45 16.63
N GLY A 124 -6.15 15.12 16.65
CA GLY A 124 -5.13 14.38 15.92
C GLY A 124 -5.38 14.35 14.42
N SER A 125 -4.31 14.11 13.65
CA SER A 125 -4.39 13.89 12.21
C SER A 125 -4.12 12.40 11.89
N PRO A 126 -5.12 11.62 11.44
CA PRO A 126 -4.93 10.21 11.08
C PRO A 126 -3.82 9.97 10.05
N SER A 127 -3.75 10.81 9.01
CA SER A 127 -2.74 10.69 7.95
C SER A 127 -1.34 10.92 8.49
N LYS A 128 -1.16 11.93 9.35
CA LYS A 128 0.10 12.20 10.03
C LYS A 128 0.54 11.02 10.91
N TRP A 129 -0.35 10.52 11.75
CA TRP A 129 -0.06 9.36 12.62
C TRP A 129 0.26 8.09 11.83
N ALA A 130 -0.53 7.80 10.80
CA ALA A 130 -0.28 6.66 9.93
C ALA A 130 1.09 6.74 9.26
N PHE A 131 1.46 7.93 8.76
CA PHE A 131 2.75 8.17 8.13
C PHE A 131 3.91 7.94 9.10
N GLU A 132 3.86 8.54 10.29
CA GLU A 132 4.93 8.40 11.29
C GLU A 132 5.14 6.94 11.72
N LEU A 133 4.04 6.22 11.98
CA LEU A 133 4.05 4.80 12.33
C LEU A 133 4.53 3.91 11.17
N LEU A 134 4.27 4.30 9.93
CA LEU A 134 4.72 3.56 8.74
C LEU A 134 6.22 3.76 8.52
N VAL A 135 6.71 5.01 8.60
CA VAL A 135 8.14 5.31 8.43
C VAL A 135 8.99 4.67 9.52
N GLU A 136 8.51 4.64 10.77
CA GLU A 136 9.15 3.87 11.85
C GLU A 136 9.39 2.41 11.45
N ARG A 137 8.38 1.75 10.87
CA ARG A 137 8.47 0.34 10.43
C ARG A 137 9.43 0.17 9.26
N ILE A 138 9.41 1.09 8.29
CA ILE A 138 10.34 1.08 7.16
C ILE A 138 11.78 1.21 7.69
N ASN A 139 12.02 2.15 8.61
CA ASN A 139 13.33 2.38 9.21
C ASN A 139 13.87 1.11 9.90
N ARG A 140 13.06 0.52 10.79
CA ARG A 140 13.40 -0.73 11.50
C ARG A 140 13.72 -1.89 10.54
N TYR A 141 12.93 -2.03 9.48
CA TYR A 141 13.17 -3.04 8.46
C TYR A 141 14.52 -2.84 7.75
N ILE A 142 14.83 -1.59 7.37
CA ILE A 142 16.10 -1.28 6.70
C ILE A 142 17.27 -1.53 7.65
N ILE A 143 17.22 -1.05 8.90
CA ILE A 143 18.23 -1.31 9.94
C ILE A 143 18.52 -2.81 10.03
N LYS A 144 17.48 -3.62 10.23
CA LYS A 144 17.60 -5.07 10.35
C LYS A 144 18.23 -5.73 9.12
N LYS A 145 17.91 -5.25 7.92
CA LYS A 145 18.50 -5.75 6.66
C LYS A 145 19.94 -5.28 6.45
N SER A 146 20.30 -4.09 6.91
CA SER A 146 21.67 -3.57 6.89
C SER A 146 22.59 -4.34 7.82
N THR A 147 22.12 -4.72 9.02
CA THR A 147 22.96 -5.45 9.99
C THR A 147 23.24 -6.90 9.56
N TYR A 148 22.33 -7.51 8.78
CA TYR A 148 22.42 -8.92 8.40
C TYR A 148 23.35 -9.21 7.21
N GLN A 149 23.75 -8.20 6.43
CA GLN A 149 24.61 -8.39 5.25
C GLN A 149 26.03 -7.89 5.54
N ASN A 150 26.91 -8.82 5.96
CA ASN A 150 28.37 -8.74 5.81
C ASN A 150 29.14 -7.57 6.46
N GLY A 151 28.64 -6.94 7.52
CA GLY A 151 29.48 -6.08 8.36
C GLY A 151 29.83 -4.72 7.75
N VAL A 152 28.80 -3.88 7.56
CA VAL A 152 28.84 -2.45 7.18
C VAL A 152 28.65 -2.21 5.67
N THR A 153 27.40 -2.26 5.25
CA THR A 153 26.87 -1.32 4.25
C THR A 153 25.66 -0.61 4.86
N GLU A 154 25.77 0.70 5.08
CA GLU A 154 24.64 1.54 5.49
C GLU A 154 23.62 1.58 4.34
N GLU A 155 22.59 0.76 4.41
CA GLU A 155 21.46 0.88 3.48
C GLU A 155 20.58 2.05 3.94
N ARG A 156 20.15 2.86 2.97
CA ARG A 156 19.20 3.95 3.20
C ARG A 156 17.90 3.67 2.44
N GLY A 157 16.80 4.23 2.91
CA GLY A 157 15.48 4.17 2.29
C GLY A 157 15.09 5.50 1.64
N LEU A 158 14.66 5.45 0.39
CA LEU A 158 14.01 6.58 -0.28
C LEU A 158 12.50 6.37 -0.25
N LEU A 159 11.78 7.35 0.31
CA LEU A 159 10.32 7.36 0.27
C LEU A 159 9.86 7.84 -1.11
N VAL A 160 8.99 7.07 -1.76
CA VAL A 160 8.38 7.41 -3.04
C VAL A 160 6.87 7.49 -2.84
N MET A 161 6.27 8.62 -3.18
CA MET A 161 4.85 8.89 -2.93
C MET A 161 4.18 9.41 -4.20
N ASP A 162 2.89 9.13 -4.37
CA ASP A 162 2.13 9.71 -5.47
C ASP A 162 1.94 11.22 -5.30
N SER A 163 1.99 11.94 -6.42
CA SER A 163 1.74 13.37 -6.53
C SER A 163 0.24 13.61 -6.62
N VAL A 164 -0.26 14.51 -5.78
CA VAL A 164 -1.67 14.93 -5.86
C VAL A 164 -1.76 16.27 -6.57
N ASP A 165 -1.07 17.26 -6.02
CA ASP A 165 -0.91 18.60 -6.58
C ASP A 165 0.26 19.32 -5.88
N ILE A 166 0.73 20.42 -6.46
CA ILE A 166 1.93 21.14 -5.98
C ILE A 166 1.78 21.60 -4.52
N GLU A 167 0.59 22.03 -4.10
CA GLU A 167 0.37 22.56 -2.75
C GLU A 167 0.31 21.43 -1.71
N ALA A 168 -0.43 20.37 -2.02
CA ALA A 168 -0.50 19.16 -1.21
C ALA A 168 0.87 18.50 -1.07
N ASP A 169 1.63 18.42 -2.17
CA ASP A 169 2.97 17.83 -2.19
C ASP A 169 3.96 18.65 -1.35
N SER A 170 3.89 19.98 -1.42
CA SER A 170 4.69 20.87 -0.57
C SER A 170 4.36 20.69 0.92
N LYS A 171 3.07 20.58 1.26
CA LYS A 171 2.61 20.28 2.63
C LYS A 171 3.12 18.92 3.10
N LYS A 172 3.00 17.87 2.28
CA LYS A 172 3.54 16.52 2.57
C LYS A 172 5.05 16.59 2.82
N ARG A 173 5.84 17.26 1.96
CA ARG A 173 7.29 17.44 2.15
C ARG A 173 7.64 18.11 3.47
N ASN A 174 6.97 19.20 3.82
CA ASN A 174 7.23 19.92 5.06
C ASN A 174 6.92 19.06 6.29
N GLN A 175 5.79 18.36 6.29
CA GLN A 175 5.43 17.43 7.36
C GLN A 175 6.48 16.32 7.54
N ILE A 176 6.99 15.78 6.44
CA ILE A 176 8.04 14.76 6.44
C ILE A 176 9.32 15.35 7.04
N ILE A 177 9.79 16.49 6.55
CA ILE A 177 11.00 17.14 7.06
C ILE A 177 10.90 17.43 8.57
N GLU A 178 9.75 17.92 9.03
CA GLU A 178 9.50 18.17 10.45
C GLU A 178 9.53 16.88 11.27
N PHE A 179 8.89 15.81 10.79
CA PHE A 179 8.94 14.49 11.39
C PHE A 179 10.38 13.96 11.48
N MET A 180 11.14 14.02 10.39
CA MET A 180 12.52 13.54 10.33
C MET A 180 13.42 14.28 11.34
N LYS A 181 13.12 15.55 11.66
CA LYS A 181 13.84 16.35 12.65
C LYS A 181 13.48 16.03 14.11
N ARG A 182 12.21 15.75 14.39
CA ARG A 182 11.72 15.55 15.77
C ARG A 182 11.64 14.09 16.20
N GLY A 183 11.75 13.14 15.26
CA GLY A 183 11.50 11.73 15.51
C GLY A 183 10.01 11.44 15.67
N THR A 184 9.67 10.21 16.07
CA THR A 184 8.27 9.76 16.17
C THR A 184 7.52 10.39 17.34
N GLY A 185 8.18 10.81 18.43
CA GLY A 185 7.54 11.57 19.51
C GLY A 185 6.44 10.85 20.30
N HIS A 186 6.18 9.57 20.00
CA HIS A 186 5.09 8.76 20.58
C HIS A 186 5.57 7.78 21.65
N GLY A 187 6.48 8.23 22.52
CA GLY A 187 7.07 7.40 23.58
C GLY A 187 8.23 6.50 23.12
N TRP A 188 8.54 6.50 21.81
CA TRP A 188 9.71 5.85 21.23
C TRP A 188 10.64 6.94 20.70
N GLN A 189 11.87 7.04 21.21
CA GLN A 189 12.87 8.00 20.74
C GLN A 189 13.61 7.50 19.49
N GLU A 190 12.88 6.95 18.52
CA GLU A 190 13.48 6.49 17.26
C GLU A 190 13.41 7.62 16.23
N TYR A 191 14.58 8.14 15.89
CA TYR A 191 14.74 8.96 14.69
C TYR A 191 14.71 8.03 13.48
N PRO A 192 14.17 8.43 12.33
CA PRO A 192 14.20 7.63 11.11
C PRO A 192 15.57 7.74 10.44
N GLU A 193 16.64 7.29 11.12
CA GLU A 193 18.02 7.56 10.73
C GLU A 193 18.37 6.96 9.38
N ASN A 194 17.83 5.80 9.01
CA ASN A 194 18.09 5.17 7.71
C ASN A 194 17.19 5.69 6.58
N ILE A 195 16.33 6.68 6.81
CA ILE A 195 15.44 7.22 5.79
C ILE A 195 16.00 8.54 5.25
N ILE A 196 15.99 8.69 3.93
CA ILE A 196 16.36 9.94 3.26
C ILE A 196 15.26 10.97 3.51
N ASN A 197 15.63 12.12 4.05
CA ASN A 197 14.71 13.18 4.50
C ASN A 197 13.97 13.93 3.38
N SER A 198 14.30 13.65 2.12
CA SER A 198 13.65 14.25 0.95
C SER A 198 12.87 13.17 0.18
N PRO A 199 11.54 13.13 0.30
CA PRO A 199 10.72 12.17 -0.45
C PRO A 199 10.77 12.48 -1.95
N PHE A 200 10.68 11.42 -2.76
CA PHE A 200 10.51 11.52 -4.20
C PHE A 200 9.03 11.43 -4.53
N ILE A 201 8.43 12.57 -4.85
CA ILE A 201 7.02 12.66 -5.21
C ILE A 201 6.92 12.54 -6.72
N VAL A 202 6.10 11.60 -7.19
CA VAL A 202 6.09 11.15 -8.59
C VAL A 202 4.67 10.97 -9.10
N SER A 203 4.47 10.93 -10.41
CA SER A 203 3.19 10.57 -11.00
C SER A 203 3.01 9.04 -11.00
N SER A 204 1.89 8.57 -10.44
CA SER A 204 1.45 7.17 -10.46
C SER A 204 1.43 6.55 -11.85
N GLU A 205 1.04 7.29 -12.89
CA GLU A 205 1.07 6.85 -14.29
C GLU A 205 2.47 6.35 -14.72
N LEU A 206 3.53 6.93 -14.16
CA LEU A 206 4.92 6.68 -14.56
C LEU A 206 5.66 5.69 -13.65
N HIS A 207 5.13 5.38 -12.46
CA HIS A 207 5.83 4.58 -11.46
C HIS A 207 5.04 3.33 -11.06
N ASN A 208 5.44 2.20 -11.65
CA ASN A 208 4.87 0.88 -11.39
C ASN A 208 4.84 0.49 -9.90
N GLY A 209 5.83 0.95 -9.09
CA GLY A 209 5.83 0.71 -7.65
C GLY A 209 4.70 1.39 -6.89
N VAL A 210 4.28 2.59 -7.34
CA VAL A 210 3.12 3.32 -6.78
C VAL A 210 1.83 2.56 -7.10
N GLN A 211 1.67 2.09 -8.34
CA GLN A 211 0.50 1.28 -8.75
C GLN A 211 0.38 -0.04 -7.96
N ILE A 212 1.51 -0.65 -7.58
CA ILE A 212 1.50 -1.85 -6.73
C ILE A 212 1.00 -1.50 -5.32
N VAL A 213 1.45 -0.40 -4.74
CA VAL A 213 1.01 -0.02 -3.39
C VAL A 213 -0.45 0.45 -3.38
N ASP A 214 -0.95 1.12 -4.44
CA ASP A 214 -2.39 1.38 -4.67
C ASP A 214 -3.19 0.08 -4.57
N PHE A 215 -2.74 -0.95 -5.29
CA PHE A 215 -3.37 -2.27 -5.25
C PHE A 215 -3.43 -2.85 -3.83
N VAL A 216 -2.29 -2.84 -3.15
CA VAL A 216 -2.15 -3.40 -1.80
C VAL A 216 -3.02 -2.66 -0.80
N VAL A 217 -3.01 -1.32 -0.81
CA VAL A 217 -3.76 -0.50 0.13
C VAL A 217 -5.26 -0.64 -0.10
N TYR A 218 -5.68 -0.73 -1.37
CA TYR A 218 -7.08 -0.98 -1.74
C TYR A 218 -7.54 -2.35 -1.22
N LEU A 219 -6.76 -3.40 -1.47
CA LEU A 219 -7.07 -4.77 -1.04
C LEU A 219 -7.15 -4.90 0.48
N LEU A 220 -6.17 -4.34 1.21
CA LEU A 220 -6.16 -4.34 2.67
C LEU A 220 -7.35 -3.58 3.26
N ARG A 221 -7.69 -2.40 2.70
CA ARG A 221 -8.84 -1.62 3.17
C ARG A 221 -10.13 -2.41 3.02
N TRP A 222 -10.34 -3.07 1.89
CA TRP A 222 -11.56 -3.86 1.67
C TRP A 222 -11.61 -5.14 2.51
N TYR A 223 -10.48 -5.82 2.70
CA TYR A 223 -10.41 -6.94 3.63
C TYR A 223 -10.73 -6.49 5.07
N THR A 224 -10.17 -5.36 5.51
CA THR A 224 -10.50 -4.76 6.82
C THR A 224 -11.99 -4.45 6.93
N ARG A 225 -12.60 -3.84 5.89
CA ARG A 225 -14.04 -3.58 5.87
C ARG A 225 -14.87 -4.85 5.97
N LYS A 226 -14.45 -5.93 5.31
CA LYS A 226 -15.10 -7.25 5.42
C LYS A 226 -15.09 -7.76 6.86
N ILE A 227 -13.91 -7.81 7.50
CA ILE A 227 -13.74 -8.32 8.88
C ILE A 227 -14.59 -7.52 9.89
N PHE A 228 -14.66 -6.19 9.73
CA PHE A 228 -15.49 -5.33 10.57
C PHE A 228 -16.96 -5.24 10.12
N ASN A 229 -17.39 -6.14 9.22
CA ASN A 229 -18.76 -6.24 8.69
C ASN A 229 -19.32 -4.91 8.13
N ILE A 230 -18.48 -4.13 7.46
CA ILE A 230 -18.84 -2.83 6.86
C ILE A 230 -19.13 -3.00 5.38
N SER A 231 -20.40 -2.88 4.97
CA SER A 231 -20.86 -3.05 3.59
C SER A 231 -20.68 -4.49 3.06
N PRO A 232 -21.11 -5.55 3.80
CA PRO A 232 -20.80 -6.95 3.51
C PRO A 232 -21.19 -7.41 2.08
N SER A 233 -22.17 -6.75 1.45
CA SER A 233 -22.64 -7.02 0.09
C SER A 233 -21.73 -6.49 -1.03
N ALA A 234 -20.65 -5.77 -0.71
CA ALA A 234 -19.73 -5.26 -1.73
C ALA A 234 -19.10 -6.43 -2.50
N PHE A 235 -19.20 -6.39 -3.83
CA PHE A 235 -18.71 -7.46 -4.71
C PHE A 235 -17.25 -7.85 -4.42
N PHE A 236 -16.39 -6.86 -4.17
CA PHE A 236 -14.98 -7.09 -3.86
C PHE A 236 -14.77 -7.88 -2.56
N HIS A 237 -15.67 -7.78 -1.58
CA HIS A 237 -15.56 -8.53 -0.32
C HIS A 237 -15.49 -10.04 -0.54
N LYS A 238 -16.28 -10.54 -1.50
CA LYS A 238 -16.34 -11.98 -1.83
C LYS A 238 -14.96 -12.53 -2.18
N TYR A 239 -14.09 -11.71 -2.77
CA TYR A 239 -12.80 -12.14 -3.31
C TYR A 239 -11.59 -11.58 -2.54
N SER A 240 -11.75 -10.52 -1.74
CA SER A 240 -10.67 -9.86 -1.01
C SER A 240 -9.78 -10.82 -0.22
N GLU A 241 -10.37 -11.78 0.49
CA GLU A 241 -9.64 -12.78 1.26
C GLU A 241 -8.81 -13.71 0.35
N GLN A 242 -9.40 -14.20 -0.74
CA GLN A 242 -8.71 -15.06 -1.71
C GLN A 242 -7.51 -14.35 -2.34
N PHE A 243 -7.67 -13.08 -2.70
CA PHE A 243 -6.60 -12.28 -3.29
C PHE A 243 -5.51 -11.93 -2.28
N LEU A 244 -5.88 -11.62 -1.05
CA LEU A 244 -4.92 -11.30 0.00
C LEU A 244 -4.05 -12.51 0.37
N LYS A 245 -4.63 -13.72 0.42
CA LYS A 245 -3.88 -14.98 0.64
C LYS A 245 -2.72 -15.17 -0.33
N LEU A 246 -2.83 -14.68 -1.56
CA LEU A 246 -1.77 -14.83 -2.57
C LEU A 246 -0.54 -13.97 -2.30
N ILE A 247 -0.67 -12.91 -1.50
CA ILE A 247 0.40 -11.93 -1.26
C ILE A 247 0.73 -11.80 0.23
N VAL A 248 0.16 -12.66 1.08
CA VAL A 248 0.24 -12.55 2.53
C VAL A 248 1.66 -12.80 3.06
N ASP A 249 2.42 -13.63 2.36
CA ASP A 249 3.84 -13.88 2.62
C ASP A 249 4.68 -12.59 2.62
N LYS A 250 4.28 -11.60 1.81
CA LYS A 250 4.94 -10.29 1.76
C LYS A 250 4.77 -9.48 3.04
N PHE A 251 3.77 -9.80 3.86
CA PHE A 251 3.55 -9.21 5.18
C PHE A 251 4.32 -9.93 6.28
N HIS A 252 4.75 -11.19 6.11
CA HIS A 252 5.39 -11.96 7.19
C HIS A 252 6.86 -11.57 7.39
N GLU A 253 7.27 -11.32 8.64
CA GLU A 253 8.65 -11.00 8.97
C GLU A 253 9.26 -12.14 9.79
N PHE A 254 9.92 -13.12 9.17
CA PHE A 254 10.56 -14.20 9.92
C PHE A 254 11.57 -13.63 10.96
N PRO A 255 11.54 -14.01 12.25
CA PRO A 255 10.69 -15.00 12.93
C PRO A 255 9.47 -14.44 13.70
N TYR A 256 9.12 -13.16 13.53
CA TYR A 256 8.00 -12.52 14.23
C TYR A 256 6.73 -12.52 13.36
N ILE A 257 5.74 -13.29 13.79
CA ILE A 257 4.40 -13.31 13.21
C ILE A 257 3.64 -12.05 13.63
N GLY A 258 2.99 -11.38 12.68
CA GLY A 258 1.83 -10.50 12.90
C GLY A 258 2.05 -9.02 13.26
N THR A 259 2.99 -8.64 14.13
CA THR A 259 2.91 -7.30 14.77
C THR A 259 3.80 -6.19 14.18
N ASN A 260 4.81 -6.54 13.39
CA ASN A 260 5.79 -5.55 12.93
C ASN A 260 5.42 -4.87 11.61
N THR A 261 4.64 -5.54 10.76
CA THR A 261 4.36 -5.04 9.40
C THR A 261 2.98 -4.43 9.26
N ILE A 262 1.96 -4.95 9.95
CA ILE A 262 0.63 -4.35 10.00
C ILE A 262 0.40 -3.76 11.39
N LYS A 263 -0.14 -2.54 11.44
CA LYS A 263 -0.50 -1.89 12.70
C LYS A 263 -1.90 -1.32 12.64
N PHE A 264 -2.76 -1.78 13.55
CA PHE A 264 -3.96 -1.03 13.90
C PHE A 264 -3.63 0.08 14.88
N PHE A 265 -4.23 1.24 14.66
CA PHE A 265 -4.11 2.37 15.55
C PHE A 265 -5.45 3.12 15.66
N PRO A 266 -5.83 3.61 16.87
CA PRO A 266 -5.07 3.57 18.14
C PRO A 266 -4.92 2.14 18.69
N ALA A 267 -3.97 1.95 19.61
CA ALA A 267 -3.70 0.62 20.19
C ALA A 267 -4.87 0.06 21.01
N SER A 268 -5.82 0.91 21.42
CA SER A 268 -7.09 0.58 22.06
C SER A 268 -8.10 -0.09 21.10
N THR A 269 -7.87 -0.03 19.79
CA THR A 269 -8.74 -0.64 18.77
C THR A 269 -8.85 -2.15 19.01
N THR A 270 -10.08 -2.64 19.20
CA THR A 270 -10.34 -4.09 19.21
C THR A 270 -10.41 -4.60 17.78
N VAL A 271 -9.48 -5.48 17.42
CA VAL A 271 -9.41 -6.11 16.09
C VAL A 271 -9.88 -7.55 16.20
N PRO A 272 -10.86 -7.99 15.40
CA PRO A 272 -11.29 -9.40 15.41
C PRO A 272 -10.13 -10.35 15.07
N ASP A 273 -10.06 -11.49 15.77
CA ASP A 273 -9.02 -12.51 15.55
C ASP A 273 -8.98 -13.01 14.10
N GLU A 274 -10.14 -13.08 13.42
CA GLU A 274 -10.26 -13.44 12.00
C GLU A 274 -9.37 -12.57 11.09
N PHE A 275 -9.12 -11.30 11.45
CA PHE A 275 -8.19 -10.46 10.70
C PHE A 275 -6.77 -11.02 10.78
N TRP A 276 -6.34 -11.40 11.99
CA TRP A 276 -4.98 -11.85 12.25
C TRP A 276 -4.73 -13.26 11.74
N ASP A 277 -5.75 -14.13 11.73
CA ASP A 277 -5.67 -15.49 11.18
C ASP A 277 -5.15 -15.53 9.73
N MET A 278 -5.42 -14.48 8.94
CA MET A 278 -4.87 -14.32 7.59
C MET A 278 -3.33 -14.27 7.59
N PHE A 279 -2.72 -13.63 8.58
CA PHE A 279 -1.31 -13.27 8.63
C PHE A 279 -0.47 -14.14 9.58
N THR A 280 -1.03 -15.24 10.08
CA THR A 280 -0.39 -16.15 11.05
C THR A 280 0.14 -17.46 10.46
N VAL A 281 0.26 -17.55 9.13
CA VAL A 281 0.70 -18.78 8.42
C VAL A 281 2.23 -18.95 8.39
#